data_AF-A0A7S3D6J5-F1
#
_entry.id   AF-A0A7S3D6J5-F1
#
_cell.length_a   1.000
_cell.length_b   1.000
_cell.length_c   1.000
_cell.angle_alpha   90.00
_cell.angle_beta   90.00
_cell.angle_gamma   90.00
#
_symmetry.space_group_name_H-M   'P 1'
#
loop_
_entity.id
_entity.type
_entity.pdbx_description
1 polymer ?
#
loop_
_entity_poly.entity_id
_entity_poly.type
_entity_poly.pdbx_seq_one_letter_code
_entity_poly.pdbx_strand_id
1 'polypeptide(L)'
;ISATQTRIIAYLEALSSNIEKASLAVYQVSSCSSLSSCTGAQGIVENHENAQWREALFAYGDESTRGSRAIVTNDGSVVVAGVTRSTDMTLHKKSGGLTKSLSLDGGMDVVYIAKTLSDGQPLWVVPISGGGNVQLFDMAYDSLNNSIVVAGRFYTSLLTSDGEEKTAMGSSDGFIVWLDSDGTVQDVVTLRSEYGDVISGVSVDGTGGVVFQGYASGGFVVDGYDDGEVGKFGLSDVVLGRVSADRTSVDWLKVFGDISVDYSDPLHCNCGECIGGGYFFDGFAPKGGEVDGITSTDRFDGYLVKLNESDGAVIQLAQFGGVGSQIVSDIWISDECTHESNDAYSLALLRFDETAVLSDTVITSAGSYDCAVVWMRKADLQPTSFFQVGGSNSDQCWSFSAVDLPPSVASPARSLRPFVSVGFSSELELSLSSGASVTLTPVGSTDTVLLEVEDNGHVVWYLHMQGKNSTSYINVYDVKVVDASNLSEAVALSWSGKTSAATIVVSGRFLHGFRFCSASVDGSSESIEELTDESGHDSGFFFRFRPSTSLGYCVVQA
;
A
#
# COMPACT_ATOMS: atom_id res chain seq x y z
N ILE A 1 9.72 -31.29 -39.07
CA ILE A 1 10.18 -30.08 -38.34
C ILE A 1 9.32 -28.87 -38.69
N SER A 2 9.13 -28.51 -39.97
CA SER A 2 8.30 -27.35 -40.36
C SER A 2 6.81 -27.44 -39.96
N ALA A 3 6.17 -28.61 -40.12
CA ALA A 3 4.76 -28.78 -39.75
C ALA A 3 4.50 -28.78 -38.23
N THR A 4 5.50 -29.15 -37.43
CA THR A 4 5.42 -29.15 -35.97
C THR A 4 5.62 -27.74 -35.42
N GLN A 5 6.51 -26.94 -36.03
CA GLN A 5 6.70 -25.53 -35.69
C GLN A 5 5.44 -24.70 -35.98
N THR A 6 4.77 -24.92 -37.11
CA THR A 6 3.52 -24.18 -37.43
C THR A 6 2.39 -24.50 -36.45
N ARG A 7 2.32 -25.74 -35.94
CA ARG A 7 1.34 -26.12 -34.91
C ARG A 7 1.66 -25.56 -33.53
N ILE A 8 2.94 -25.44 -33.17
CA ILE A 8 3.36 -24.81 -31.92
C ILE A 8 3.09 -23.31 -31.98
N ILE A 9 3.37 -22.63 -33.09
CA ILE A 9 3.07 -21.21 -33.27
C ILE A 9 1.56 -20.96 -33.22
N ALA A 10 0.75 -21.73 -33.94
CA ALA A 10 -0.71 -21.59 -33.88
C ALA A 10 -1.30 -21.91 -32.50
N TYR A 11 -0.68 -22.83 -31.74
CA TYR A 11 -1.08 -23.13 -30.37
C TYR A 11 -0.67 -22.01 -29.40
N LEU A 12 0.49 -21.38 -29.59
CA LEU A 12 0.95 -20.23 -28.82
C LEU A 12 0.15 -18.95 -29.15
N GLU A 13 -0.23 -18.74 -30.41
CA GLU A 13 -1.12 -17.65 -30.85
C GLU A 13 -2.55 -17.84 -30.33
N ALA A 14 -3.04 -19.08 -30.23
CA ALA A 14 -4.33 -19.39 -29.60
C ALA A 14 -4.30 -19.29 -28.06
N LEU A 15 -3.13 -19.46 -27.44
CA LEU A 15 -2.90 -19.19 -26.02
C LEU A 15 -2.77 -17.70 -25.74
N SER A 16 -2.13 -16.92 -26.63
CA SER A 16 -2.03 -15.47 -26.49
C SER A 16 -3.34 -14.75 -26.77
N SER A 17 -4.23 -15.31 -27.60
CA SER A 17 -5.55 -14.72 -27.89
C SER A 17 -6.61 -14.93 -26.79
N ASN A 18 -6.30 -15.73 -25.76
CA ASN A 18 -7.21 -16.01 -24.63
C ASN A 18 -6.77 -15.37 -23.31
N ILE A 19 -5.75 -14.50 -23.35
CA ILE A 19 -5.27 -13.75 -22.20
C ILE A 19 -5.64 -12.29 -22.44
N GLU A 20 -6.91 -11.94 -22.21
CA GLU A 20 -7.32 -10.54 -22.02
C GLU A 20 -6.69 -10.07 -20.70
N LYS A 21 -5.88 -9.00 -20.72
CA LYS A 21 -5.10 -8.53 -19.58
C LYS A 21 -5.43 -7.07 -19.31
N ALA A 22 -6.27 -6.91 -18.30
CA ALA A 22 -6.62 -5.65 -17.69
C ALA A 22 -5.41 -4.97 -17.03
N SER A 23 -5.27 -3.66 -17.24
CA SER A 23 -4.37 -2.82 -16.44
C SER A 23 -5.20 -2.17 -15.36
N LEU A 24 -4.85 -2.32 -14.08
CA LEU A 24 -5.67 -1.81 -12.97
C LEU A 24 -4.87 -0.86 -12.09
N ALA A 25 -5.46 0.30 -11.75
CA ALA A 25 -5.00 1.16 -10.67
C ALA A 25 -6.08 1.28 -9.59
N VAL A 26 -5.70 1.11 -8.32
CA VAL A 26 -6.61 1.27 -7.17
C VAL A 26 -6.18 2.52 -6.38
N TYR A 27 -7.12 3.41 -6.10
CA TYR A 27 -6.91 4.66 -5.38
C TYR A 27 -7.93 4.79 -4.24
N GLN A 28 -7.51 5.34 -3.10
CA GLN A 28 -8.41 5.76 -2.04
C GLN A 28 -8.47 7.30 -1.98
N VAL A 29 -9.68 7.83 -1.78
CA VAL A 29 -9.88 9.24 -1.40
C VAL A 29 -10.62 9.25 -0.06
N SER A 30 -9.91 9.58 1.02
CA SER A 30 -10.50 9.77 2.34
C SER A 30 -10.78 11.26 2.58
N SER A 31 -12.03 11.69 2.68
CA SER A 31 -12.33 13.05 3.18
C SER A 31 -13.57 13.10 4.06
N CYS A 32 -13.40 13.39 5.37
CA CYS A 32 -14.23 14.30 6.17
C CYS A 32 -13.92 14.21 7.68
N SER A 33 -13.80 15.36 8.34
CA SER A 33 -13.66 15.47 9.81
C SER A 33 -14.93 15.96 10.54
N SER A 34 -16.07 16.16 9.85
CA SER A 34 -17.32 16.62 10.47
C SER A 34 -18.53 15.70 10.21
N LEU A 35 -19.25 15.40 11.30
CA LEU A 35 -20.28 14.37 11.44
C LEU A 35 -21.63 14.63 10.74
N SER A 36 -21.86 15.78 10.10
CA SER A 36 -23.22 16.17 9.67
C SER A 36 -23.45 16.32 8.16
N SER A 37 -22.47 16.03 7.30
CA SER A 37 -22.67 16.21 5.84
C SER A 37 -21.95 15.23 4.91
N CYS A 38 -21.38 14.14 5.40
CA CYS A 38 -20.56 13.25 4.57
C CYS A 38 -21.27 11.90 4.39
N THR A 39 -21.53 11.53 3.14
CA THR A 39 -22.05 10.21 2.74
C THR A 39 -20.96 9.50 1.94
N GLY A 40 -20.40 8.42 2.49
CA GLY A 40 -19.49 7.48 1.84
C GLY A 40 -18.01 7.87 1.79
N ALA A 41 -17.11 6.91 2.06
CA ALA A 41 -15.77 6.91 1.49
C ALA A 41 -15.80 6.22 0.12
N GLN A 42 -14.80 6.46 -0.72
CA GLN A 42 -14.75 5.92 -2.08
C GLN A 42 -13.39 5.23 -2.29
N GLY A 43 -13.43 3.93 -2.56
CA GLY A 43 -12.28 3.16 -3.05
C GLY A 43 -12.43 2.97 -4.55
N ILE A 44 -11.67 3.73 -5.33
CA ILE A 44 -11.76 3.76 -6.79
C ILE A 44 -10.84 2.67 -7.35
N VAL A 45 -11.37 1.83 -8.23
CA VAL A 45 -10.67 0.74 -8.91
C VAL A 45 -10.86 0.99 -10.40
N GLU A 46 -9.79 1.25 -11.16
CA GLU A 46 -9.86 1.64 -12.58
C GLU A 46 -9.13 0.65 -13.48
N ASN A 47 -9.79 0.18 -14.54
CA ASN A 47 -9.21 -0.75 -15.54
C ASN A 47 -9.04 -0.07 -16.91
N HIS A 48 -7.85 -0.19 -17.52
CA HIS A 48 -7.49 0.36 -18.82
C HIS A 48 -7.24 -0.72 -19.89
N GLU A 49 -8.24 -0.93 -20.75
CA GLU A 49 -8.05 -1.49 -22.09
C GLU A 49 -8.82 -0.62 -23.11
N ASN A 50 -8.16 -0.23 -24.21
CA ASN A 50 -8.76 0.40 -25.41
C ASN A 50 -9.41 1.81 -25.26
N ALA A 51 -8.88 2.70 -24.41
CA ALA A 51 -9.42 4.06 -24.24
C ALA A 51 -10.91 4.12 -23.83
N GLN A 52 -11.47 3.00 -23.36
CA GLN A 52 -12.77 2.94 -22.73
C GLN A 52 -12.57 2.75 -21.23
N TRP A 53 -12.85 3.82 -20.48
CA TRP A 53 -12.82 3.87 -19.03
C TRP A 53 -13.66 2.73 -18.43
N ARG A 54 -13.06 1.86 -17.61
CA ARG A 54 -13.79 0.90 -16.78
C ARG A 54 -13.78 1.32 -15.31
N GLU A 55 -14.77 0.80 -14.60
CA GLU A 55 -15.58 1.54 -13.65
C GLU A 55 -15.06 1.52 -12.21
N ALA A 56 -15.03 2.71 -11.58
CA ALA A 56 -14.78 2.85 -10.15
C ALA A 56 -15.79 2.04 -9.31
N LEU A 57 -15.26 1.19 -8.44
CA LEU A 57 -16.02 0.63 -7.33
C LEU A 57 -16.36 1.75 -6.34
N PHE A 58 -17.52 1.66 -5.71
CA PHE A 58 -17.87 2.52 -4.59
C PHE A 58 -18.47 1.66 -3.49
N ALA A 59 -17.88 1.74 -2.30
CA ALA A 59 -18.49 1.22 -1.07
C ALA A 59 -19.18 2.39 -0.39
N TYR A 60 -20.50 2.45 -0.46
CA TYR A 60 -21.27 3.45 0.29
C TYR A 60 -21.69 2.87 1.64
N GLY A 61 -21.51 3.67 2.68
CA GLY A 61 -22.07 3.47 4.00
C GLY A 61 -22.54 4.80 4.59
N ASP A 62 -23.42 4.72 5.59
CA ASP A 62 -23.99 5.87 6.30
C ASP A 62 -23.03 6.56 7.28
N GLU A 63 -21.91 5.92 7.63
CA GLU A 63 -20.88 6.45 8.55
C GLU A 63 -19.45 6.42 7.97
N SER A 64 -18.45 6.84 8.77
CA SER A 64 -17.06 6.93 8.34
C SER A 64 -16.46 5.57 8.00
N THR A 65 -15.91 5.44 6.81
CA THR A 65 -15.08 4.31 6.38
C THR A 65 -13.61 4.73 6.40
N ARG A 66 -12.71 3.91 6.94
CA ARG A 66 -11.27 4.21 7.14
C ARG A 66 -10.39 3.03 6.75
N GLY A 67 -9.23 3.34 6.19
CA GLY A 67 -8.15 2.39 5.85
C GLY A 67 -8.57 1.40 4.78
N SER A 68 -7.89 1.40 3.62
CA SER A 68 -8.16 0.38 2.62
C SER A 68 -6.87 -0.22 2.07
N ARG A 69 -6.74 -1.55 2.19
CA ARG A 69 -5.73 -2.34 1.48
C ARG A 69 -6.36 -2.83 0.19
N ALA A 70 -5.57 -2.89 -0.89
CA ALA A 70 -6.05 -3.41 -2.15
C ALA A 70 -5.03 -4.37 -2.79
N ILE A 71 -5.50 -5.51 -3.24
CA ILE A 71 -4.67 -6.49 -3.95
C ILE A 71 -5.35 -6.91 -5.24
N VAL A 72 -4.54 -7.28 -6.21
CA VAL A 72 -4.99 -7.85 -7.48
C VAL A 72 -4.64 -9.34 -7.45
N THR A 73 -5.63 -10.18 -7.71
CA THR A 73 -5.45 -11.64 -7.74
C THR A 73 -5.02 -12.11 -9.12
N ASN A 74 -4.55 -13.35 -9.25
CA ASN A 74 -4.02 -13.91 -10.50
C ASN A 74 -5.05 -13.92 -11.66
N ASP A 75 -6.33 -13.93 -11.34
CA ASP A 75 -7.45 -13.84 -12.30
C ASP A 75 -7.78 -12.39 -12.72
N GLY A 76 -7.01 -11.41 -12.26
CA GLY A 76 -7.23 -9.98 -12.49
C GLY A 76 -8.36 -9.38 -11.66
N SER A 77 -8.99 -10.15 -10.77
CA SER A 77 -9.94 -9.63 -9.80
C SER A 77 -9.25 -8.74 -8.78
N VAL A 78 -10.04 -7.87 -8.16
CA VAL A 78 -9.55 -6.86 -7.21
C VAL A 78 -10.18 -7.15 -5.88
N VAL A 79 -9.37 -7.25 -4.84
CA VAL A 79 -9.84 -7.37 -3.47
C VAL A 79 -9.50 -6.08 -2.74
N VAL A 80 -10.51 -5.47 -2.13
CA VAL A 80 -10.37 -4.28 -1.30
C VAL A 80 -10.88 -4.62 0.09
N ALA A 81 -10.09 -4.31 1.10
CA ALA A 81 -10.47 -4.50 2.49
C ALA A 81 -10.38 -3.18 3.24
N GLY A 82 -11.26 -2.92 4.21
CA GLY A 82 -11.21 -1.72 5.02
C GLY A 82 -12.12 -1.75 6.25
N VAL A 83 -12.25 -0.63 6.96
CA VAL A 83 -13.08 -0.53 8.17
C VAL A 83 -14.27 0.41 7.95
N THR A 84 -15.46 0.03 8.40
CA THR A 84 -16.68 0.86 8.34
C THR A 84 -17.43 0.81 9.67
N ARG A 85 -18.09 1.90 10.05
CA ARG A 85 -19.07 1.91 11.17
C ARG A 85 -20.52 1.82 10.72
N SER A 86 -20.68 1.70 9.41
CA SER A 86 -21.98 1.85 8.77
C SER A 86 -22.89 0.69 9.13
N THR A 87 -24.20 0.95 9.20
CA THR A 87 -25.21 -0.10 9.40
C THR A 87 -25.48 -0.89 8.13
N ASP A 88 -25.17 -0.29 6.98
CA ASP A 88 -25.22 -0.92 5.69
C ASP A 88 -23.94 -0.63 4.88
N MET A 89 -23.60 -1.57 4.01
CA MET A 89 -22.58 -1.33 3.00
C MET A 89 -23.06 -1.89 1.68
N THR A 90 -23.06 -1.07 0.63
CA THR A 90 -23.39 -1.53 -0.71
C THR A 90 -22.24 -1.25 -1.68
N LEU A 91 -21.82 -2.30 -2.38
CA LEU A 91 -20.92 -2.22 -3.52
C LEU A 91 -21.74 -2.00 -4.77
N HIS A 92 -21.43 -0.94 -5.52
CA HIS A 92 -22.08 -0.62 -6.78
C HIS A 92 -21.13 -0.78 -7.95
N LYS A 93 -21.62 -1.38 -9.03
CA LYS A 93 -21.04 -1.19 -10.37
C LYS A 93 -21.51 0.15 -10.94
N LYS A 94 -20.59 1.00 -11.41
CA LYS A 94 -20.89 2.37 -11.89
C LYS A 94 -21.87 2.39 -13.07
N SER A 95 -21.90 1.35 -13.91
CA SER A 95 -22.85 1.19 -15.03
C SER A 95 -24.30 1.12 -14.56
N GLY A 96 -24.52 0.97 -13.25
CA GLY A 96 -25.79 0.59 -12.66
C GLY A 96 -26.09 -0.89 -12.86
N GLY A 97 -26.95 -1.43 -12.00
CA GLY A 97 -27.61 -2.73 -12.21
C GLY A 97 -27.15 -3.88 -11.32
N LEU A 98 -25.91 -3.90 -10.82
CA LEU A 98 -25.45 -4.92 -9.89
C LEU A 98 -24.97 -4.29 -8.59
N THR A 99 -25.60 -4.73 -7.50
CA THR A 99 -25.24 -4.34 -6.14
C THR A 99 -25.04 -5.57 -5.26
N LYS A 100 -24.00 -5.54 -4.44
CA LYS A 100 -23.86 -6.45 -3.30
C LYS A 100 -23.99 -5.62 -2.04
N SER A 101 -25.01 -5.90 -1.25
CA SER A 101 -25.29 -5.20 0.00
C SER A 101 -25.05 -6.13 1.17
N LEU A 102 -24.55 -5.54 2.25
CA LEU A 102 -24.31 -6.18 3.52
C LEU A 102 -25.04 -5.35 4.59
N SER A 103 -25.81 -6.03 5.44
CA SER A 103 -26.34 -5.43 6.67
C SER A 103 -25.34 -5.70 7.78
N LEU A 104 -24.96 -4.65 8.49
CA LEU A 104 -24.01 -4.68 9.59
C LEU A 104 -24.76 -4.29 10.87
N ASP A 105 -24.25 -4.72 12.03
CA ASP A 105 -24.89 -4.41 13.32
C ASP A 105 -24.75 -2.93 13.73
N GLY A 106 -23.96 -2.14 12.98
CA GLY A 106 -23.79 -0.70 13.14
C GLY A 106 -23.14 -0.27 14.46
N GLY A 107 -22.69 0.99 14.52
CA GLY A 107 -22.23 1.61 15.78
C GLY A 107 -20.86 1.17 16.30
N MET A 108 -20.22 0.17 15.69
CA MET A 108 -18.86 -0.29 15.97
C MET A 108 -18.06 -0.39 14.68
N ASP A 109 -16.72 -0.31 14.78
CA ASP A 109 -15.83 -0.54 13.63
C ASP A 109 -15.92 -2.00 13.17
N VAL A 110 -16.32 -2.21 11.91
CA VAL A 110 -16.40 -3.52 11.24
C VAL A 110 -15.41 -3.55 10.09
N VAL A 111 -14.64 -4.63 9.98
CA VAL A 111 -13.80 -4.87 8.81
C VAL A 111 -14.67 -5.43 7.69
N TYR A 112 -14.53 -4.90 6.49
CA TYR A 112 -15.13 -5.47 5.29
C TYR A 112 -14.04 -5.88 4.31
N ILE A 113 -14.30 -6.95 3.56
CA ILE A 113 -13.45 -7.43 2.47
C ILE A 113 -14.37 -7.65 1.28
N ALA A 114 -14.04 -7.02 0.16
CA ALA A 114 -14.84 -7.01 -1.06
C ALA A 114 -13.99 -7.47 -2.23
N LYS A 115 -14.48 -8.46 -2.99
CA LYS A 115 -13.85 -8.87 -4.26
C LYS A 115 -14.71 -8.45 -5.44
N THR A 116 -14.07 -7.90 -6.47
CA THR A 116 -14.69 -7.57 -7.76
C THR A 116 -13.94 -8.25 -8.89
N LEU A 117 -14.62 -8.54 -9.99
CA LEU A 117 -13.95 -8.85 -11.24
C LEU A 117 -13.11 -7.66 -11.73
N SER A 118 -12.23 -7.90 -12.68
CA SER A 118 -11.41 -6.88 -13.35
C SER A 118 -12.25 -5.79 -14.05
N ASP A 119 -13.53 -6.04 -14.32
CA ASP A 119 -14.48 -5.08 -14.90
C ASP A 119 -15.27 -4.27 -13.86
N GLY A 120 -14.95 -4.42 -12.57
CA GLY A 120 -15.59 -3.76 -11.44
C GLY A 120 -16.89 -4.43 -10.97
N GLN A 121 -17.32 -5.56 -11.56
CA GLN A 121 -18.49 -6.30 -11.09
C GLN A 121 -18.23 -6.90 -9.69
N PRO A 122 -19.05 -6.58 -8.66
CA PRO A 122 -18.91 -7.19 -7.34
C PRO A 122 -19.17 -8.70 -7.38
N LEU A 123 -18.22 -9.49 -6.87
CA LEU A 123 -18.37 -10.92 -6.67
C LEU A 123 -18.97 -11.21 -5.29
N TRP A 124 -18.27 -10.78 -4.25
CA TRP A 124 -18.66 -11.02 -2.87
C TRP A 124 -18.18 -9.90 -1.96
N VAL A 125 -18.79 -9.86 -0.77
CA VAL A 125 -18.42 -8.95 0.31
C VAL A 125 -18.61 -9.68 1.64
N VAL A 126 -17.61 -9.62 2.51
CA VAL A 126 -17.52 -10.40 3.74
C VAL A 126 -17.24 -9.44 4.90
N PRO A 127 -18.09 -9.40 5.94
CA PRO A 127 -17.74 -8.73 7.18
C PRO A 127 -16.86 -9.61 8.05
N ILE A 128 -15.98 -8.95 8.80
CA ILE A 128 -15.37 -9.46 10.01
C ILE A 128 -15.74 -8.45 11.11
N SER A 129 -16.57 -8.88 12.06
CA SER A 129 -17.16 -8.03 13.10
C SER A 129 -16.90 -8.61 14.49
N GLY A 130 -17.65 -8.17 15.51
CA GLY A 130 -17.57 -8.75 16.86
C GLY A 130 -18.19 -7.85 17.93
N GLY A 131 -18.03 -8.22 19.20
CA GLY A 131 -18.56 -7.48 20.37
C GLY A 131 -17.83 -6.17 20.70
N GLY A 132 -17.05 -5.65 19.77
CA GLY A 132 -16.13 -4.52 19.92
C GLY A 132 -15.75 -3.92 18.57
N ASN A 133 -14.81 -2.98 18.57
CA ASN A 133 -14.23 -2.50 17.33
C ASN A 133 -13.38 -3.62 16.70
N VAL A 134 -13.32 -3.68 15.37
CA VAL A 134 -12.38 -4.51 14.63
C VAL A 134 -11.61 -3.60 13.69
N GLN A 135 -10.29 -3.76 13.65
CA GLN A 135 -9.43 -2.94 12.81
C GLN A 135 -8.60 -3.86 11.91
N LEU A 136 -8.51 -3.46 10.64
CA LEU A 136 -7.66 -4.05 9.63
C LEU A 136 -6.35 -3.25 9.55
N PHE A 137 -5.22 -3.94 9.52
CA PHE A 137 -3.91 -3.32 9.33
C PHE A 137 -3.26 -3.78 8.01
N ASP A 138 -3.44 -5.04 7.62
CA ASP A 138 -2.79 -5.56 6.42
C ASP A 138 -3.56 -6.68 5.71
N MET A 139 -3.23 -6.92 4.44
CA MET A 139 -3.82 -7.93 3.57
C MET A 139 -2.80 -8.47 2.55
N ALA A 140 -2.74 -9.79 2.40
CA ALA A 140 -1.89 -10.48 1.44
C ALA A 140 -2.69 -11.45 0.55
N TYR A 141 -2.17 -11.72 -0.66
CA TYR A 141 -2.74 -12.70 -1.59
C TYR A 141 -1.90 -13.98 -1.59
N ASP A 142 -2.52 -15.09 -1.22
CA ASP A 142 -1.96 -16.41 -1.43
C ASP A 142 -2.28 -16.88 -2.86
N SER A 143 -1.33 -16.62 -3.75
CA SER A 143 -1.44 -16.96 -5.16
C SER A 143 -1.46 -18.47 -5.44
N LEU A 144 -0.94 -19.28 -4.52
CA LEU A 144 -0.87 -20.74 -4.65
C LEU A 144 -2.24 -21.39 -4.38
N ASN A 145 -2.93 -20.90 -3.33
CA ASN A 145 -4.24 -21.42 -2.93
C ASN A 145 -5.42 -20.55 -3.41
N ASN A 146 -5.13 -19.44 -4.10
CA ASN A 146 -6.11 -18.42 -4.49
C ASN A 146 -6.93 -17.88 -3.30
N SER A 147 -6.27 -17.71 -2.14
CA SER A 147 -6.88 -17.23 -0.90
C SER A 147 -6.40 -15.83 -0.54
N ILE A 148 -7.20 -15.14 0.26
CA ILE A 148 -6.91 -13.83 0.82
C ILE A 148 -6.57 -14.01 2.30
N VAL A 149 -5.51 -13.36 2.75
CA VAL A 149 -5.13 -13.32 4.16
C VAL A 149 -5.27 -11.89 4.64
N VAL A 150 -5.97 -11.66 5.73
CA VAL A 150 -6.06 -10.34 6.37
C VAL A 150 -5.58 -10.40 7.79
N ALA A 151 -5.03 -9.30 8.27
CA ALA A 151 -4.57 -9.18 9.66
C ALA A 151 -5.06 -7.90 10.32
N GLY A 152 -5.22 -7.98 11.63
CA GLY A 152 -5.37 -6.79 12.44
C GLY A 152 -5.61 -7.04 13.92
N ARG A 153 -6.53 -6.30 14.52
CA ARG A 153 -6.92 -6.48 15.92
C ARG A 153 -8.42 -6.35 16.15
N PHE A 154 -8.89 -6.96 17.22
CA PHE A 154 -10.28 -6.85 17.66
C PHE A 154 -10.38 -6.56 19.15
N TYR A 155 -11.48 -5.93 19.53
CA TYR A 155 -11.83 -5.65 20.93
C TYR A 155 -12.99 -6.57 21.34
N THR A 156 -12.98 -7.08 22.56
CA THR A 156 -14.02 -7.97 23.14
C THR A 156 -14.16 -9.33 22.45
N SER A 157 -14.61 -9.38 21.19
CA SER A 157 -14.69 -10.61 20.40
C SER A 157 -14.53 -10.35 18.90
N LEU A 158 -14.16 -11.39 18.16
CA LEU A 158 -14.06 -11.46 16.70
C LEU A 158 -15.08 -12.49 16.21
N LEU A 159 -16.06 -12.05 15.44
CA LEU A 159 -17.08 -12.88 14.81
C LEU A 159 -16.82 -12.92 13.30
N THR A 160 -16.60 -14.12 12.78
CA THR A 160 -16.44 -14.36 11.34
C THR A 160 -17.77 -14.71 10.68
N SER A 161 -17.81 -14.63 9.36
CA SER A 161 -19.05 -14.82 8.57
C SER A 161 -19.64 -16.23 8.65
N ASP A 162 -18.86 -17.22 9.07
CA ASP A 162 -19.30 -18.60 9.31
C ASP A 162 -19.83 -18.83 10.73
N GLY A 163 -19.74 -17.83 11.61
CA GLY A 163 -20.24 -17.85 12.98
C GLY A 163 -19.23 -18.31 14.03
N GLU A 164 -17.95 -18.50 13.68
CA GLU A 164 -16.90 -18.69 14.69
C GLU A 164 -16.69 -17.39 15.47
N GLU A 165 -16.59 -17.51 16.80
CA GLU A 165 -16.32 -16.38 17.70
C GLU A 165 -15.04 -16.63 18.51
N LYS A 166 -14.09 -15.69 18.43
CA LYS A 166 -12.93 -15.62 19.33
C LYS A 166 -13.15 -14.51 20.35
N THR A 167 -12.95 -14.78 21.64
CA THR A 167 -13.00 -13.75 22.69
C THR A 167 -11.61 -13.22 22.98
N ALA A 168 -11.49 -11.89 23.12
CA ALA A 168 -10.23 -11.25 23.47
C ALA A 168 -9.80 -11.67 24.89
N MET A 169 -8.53 -12.03 25.07
CA MET A 169 -7.95 -12.34 26.38
C MET A 169 -7.72 -11.06 27.18
N GLY A 170 -7.31 -9.98 26.50
CA GLY A 170 -7.01 -8.68 27.10
C GLY A 170 -7.93 -7.56 26.61
N SER A 171 -7.35 -6.37 26.49
CA SER A 171 -8.04 -5.17 25.98
C SER A 171 -8.28 -5.21 24.46
N SER A 172 -7.39 -5.89 23.73
CA SER A 172 -7.54 -6.20 22.31
C SER A 172 -6.57 -7.31 21.95
N ASP A 173 -6.96 -8.19 21.04
CA ASP A 173 -6.10 -9.27 20.57
C ASP A 173 -5.84 -9.10 19.06
N GLY A 174 -4.67 -9.55 18.61
CA GLY A 174 -4.31 -9.60 17.20
C GLY A 174 -4.96 -10.79 16.49
N PHE A 175 -5.25 -10.66 15.19
CA PHE A 175 -5.82 -11.75 14.40
C PHE A 175 -5.21 -11.87 13.00
N ILE A 176 -5.27 -13.08 12.45
CA ILE A 176 -5.10 -13.42 11.04
C ILE A 176 -6.33 -14.21 10.60
N VAL A 177 -6.96 -13.84 9.49
CA VAL A 177 -8.10 -14.55 8.90
C VAL A 177 -7.78 -14.92 7.46
N TRP A 178 -8.02 -16.18 7.09
CA TRP A 178 -7.92 -16.66 5.71
C TRP A 178 -9.31 -16.75 5.09
N LEU A 179 -9.45 -16.25 3.88
CA LEU A 179 -10.65 -16.39 3.05
C LEU A 179 -10.30 -17.13 1.77
N ASP A 180 -11.13 -18.08 1.35
CA ASP A 180 -10.99 -18.70 0.04
C ASP A 180 -11.38 -17.73 -1.10
N SER A 181 -11.30 -18.22 -2.35
CA SER A 181 -11.63 -17.43 -3.53
C SER A 181 -13.07 -16.94 -3.60
N ASP A 182 -13.98 -17.57 -2.85
CA ASP A 182 -15.41 -17.27 -2.76
C ASP A 182 -15.74 -16.39 -1.55
N GLY A 183 -14.74 -16.01 -0.75
CA GLY A 183 -14.91 -15.19 0.44
C GLY A 183 -15.34 -15.99 1.68
N THR A 184 -15.25 -17.32 1.66
CA THR A 184 -15.54 -18.14 2.84
C THR A 184 -14.34 -18.15 3.76
N VAL A 185 -14.55 -17.80 5.03
CA VAL A 185 -13.52 -17.93 6.08
C VAL A 185 -13.10 -19.38 6.21
N GLN A 186 -11.80 -19.62 6.17
CA GLN A 186 -11.19 -20.95 6.25
C GLN A 186 -10.58 -21.23 7.62
N ASP A 187 -9.95 -20.22 8.21
CA ASP A 187 -9.25 -20.33 9.49
C ASP A 187 -9.05 -18.96 10.13
N VAL A 188 -8.79 -18.97 11.44
CA VAL A 188 -8.52 -17.80 12.28
C VAL A 188 -7.43 -18.13 13.30
N VAL A 189 -6.31 -17.41 13.22
CA VAL A 189 -5.23 -17.45 14.20
C VAL A 189 -5.23 -16.16 15.00
N THR A 190 -5.09 -16.26 16.33
CA THR A 190 -5.01 -15.08 17.21
C THR A 190 -3.68 -14.98 17.93
N LEU A 191 -3.23 -13.74 18.13
CA LEU A 191 -2.14 -13.34 19.03
C LEU A 191 -2.78 -12.67 20.25
N ARG A 192 -2.60 -13.25 21.43
CA ARG A 192 -3.37 -12.88 22.62
C ARG A 192 -2.50 -12.77 23.85
N SER A 193 -2.77 -11.78 24.69
CA SER A 193 -2.13 -11.54 25.98
C SER A 193 -3.14 -11.02 27.00
N GLU A 194 -2.68 -10.75 28.22
CA GLU A 194 -3.48 -10.06 29.23
C GLU A 194 -3.76 -8.58 28.89
N TYR A 195 -3.12 -8.03 27.86
CA TYR A 195 -3.12 -6.60 27.54
C TYR A 195 -3.59 -6.34 26.10
N GLY A 196 -2.89 -5.50 25.33
CA GLY A 196 -3.28 -5.12 23.99
C GLY A 196 -2.28 -5.66 22.98
N ASP A 197 -2.77 -6.44 22.02
CA ASP A 197 -1.99 -7.05 20.96
C ASP A 197 -2.50 -6.65 19.58
N VAL A 198 -1.58 -6.65 18.62
CA VAL A 198 -1.86 -6.30 17.22
C VAL A 198 -1.01 -7.17 16.32
N ILE A 199 -1.60 -7.65 15.22
CA ILE A 199 -0.85 -8.14 14.07
C ILE A 199 -0.94 -7.04 13.00
N SER A 200 0.18 -6.36 12.75
CA SER A 200 0.24 -5.16 11.90
C SER A 200 0.56 -5.49 10.44
N GLY A 201 1.25 -6.61 10.18
CA GLY A 201 1.69 -7.00 8.84
C GLY A 201 1.59 -8.50 8.60
N VAL A 202 1.24 -8.88 7.37
CA VAL A 202 1.22 -10.27 6.89
C VAL A 202 1.79 -10.38 5.48
N SER A 203 2.54 -11.43 5.23
CA SER A 203 3.04 -11.79 3.90
C SER A 203 2.86 -13.29 3.68
N VAL A 204 2.47 -13.67 2.46
CA VAL A 204 2.38 -15.08 2.06
C VAL A 204 3.67 -15.49 1.37
N ASP A 205 4.28 -16.57 1.82
CA ASP A 205 5.50 -17.11 1.23
C ASP A 205 5.24 -17.98 -0.01
N GLY A 206 6.32 -18.40 -0.69
CA GLY A 206 6.25 -19.24 -1.88
C GLY A 206 5.70 -20.66 -1.65
N THR A 207 5.47 -21.06 -0.40
CA THR A 207 4.87 -22.35 -0.01
C THR A 207 3.41 -22.23 0.42
N GLY A 208 2.85 -21.02 0.49
CA GLY A 208 1.52 -20.72 1.03
C GLY A 208 1.48 -20.58 2.55
N GLY A 209 2.63 -20.60 3.22
CA GLY A 209 2.74 -20.23 4.63
C GLY A 209 2.58 -18.72 4.81
N VAL A 210 2.19 -18.30 6.00
CA VAL A 210 1.98 -16.88 6.32
C VAL A 210 3.00 -16.43 7.34
N VAL A 211 3.86 -15.51 6.95
CA VAL A 211 4.70 -14.77 7.88
C VAL A 211 3.92 -13.57 8.37
N PHE A 212 3.93 -13.34 9.67
CA PHE A 212 3.24 -12.22 10.31
C PHE A 212 4.19 -11.46 11.22
N GLN A 213 3.84 -10.20 11.44
CA GLN A 213 4.50 -9.34 12.40
C GLN A 213 3.45 -8.55 13.18
N GLY A 214 3.74 -8.33 14.45
CA GLY A 214 2.87 -7.63 15.37
C GLY A 214 3.63 -7.16 16.60
N TYR A 215 2.89 -6.68 17.58
CA TYR A 215 3.41 -6.46 18.92
C TYR A 215 2.42 -7.02 19.94
N ALA A 216 2.96 -7.54 21.02
CA ALA A 216 2.19 -8.10 22.13
C ALA A 216 2.67 -7.51 23.45
N SER A 217 1.76 -7.37 24.40
CA SER A 217 2.07 -6.76 25.69
C SER A 217 1.98 -7.82 26.79
N GLY A 218 3.06 -8.08 27.52
CA GLY A 218 3.08 -9.09 28.60
C GLY A 218 3.30 -10.53 28.10
N GLY A 219 2.83 -11.51 28.88
CA GLY A 219 2.87 -12.92 28.47
C GLY A 219 1.82 -13.16 27.39
N PHE A 220 2.23 -13.65 26.22
CA PHE A 220 1.35 -13.84 25.08
C PHE A 220 1.35 -15.28 24.56
N VAL A 221 0.30 -15.62 23.82
CA VAL A 221 0.04 -16.92 23.20
C VAL A 221 -0.38 -16.69 21.75
N VAL A 222 0.08 -17.56 20.87
CA VAL A 222 -0.38 -17.65 19.47
C VAL A 222 -1.11 -18.96 19.29
N ASP A 223 -2.31 -18.94 18.71
CA ASP A 223 -3.05 -20.17 18.40
C ASP A 223 -2.20 -21.12 17.53
N GLY A 224 -2.16 -22.41 17.88
CA GLY A 224 -1.35 -23.40 17.17
C GLY A 224 0.15 -23.38 17.52
N TYR A 225 0.56 -22.63 18.55
CA TYR A 225 1.92 -22.62 19.07
C TYR A 225 1.98 -23.09 20.53
N ASP A 226 2.59 -24.25 20.77
CA ASP A 226 2.55 -24.96 22.07
C ASP A 226 3.85 -24.84 22.91
N ASP A 227 4.77 -23.93 22.59
CA ASP A 227 6.06 -23.81 23.30
C ASP A 227 5.99 -23.03 24.63
N GLY A 228 4.80 -22.91 25.22
CA GLY A 228 4.53 -22.11 26.43
C GLY A 228 4.46 -20.60 26.18
N GLU A 229 4.30 -19.81 27.24
CA GLU A 229 4.36 -18.35 27.15
C GLU A 229 5.72 -17.94 26.60
N VAL A 230 5.74 -17.39 25.38
CA VAL A 230 6.95 -16.83 24.78
C VAL A 230 7.23 -15.54 25.51
N GLY A 231 8.03 -15.67 26.56
CA GLY A 231 8.00 -14.72 27.67
C GLY A 231 8.24 -13.24 27.35
N LYS A 232 7.91 -12.45 28.36
CA LYS A 232 7.97 -10.99 28.48
C LYS A 232 9.39 -10.40 28.45
N PHE A 233 9.60 -9.31 27.70
CA PHE A 233 10.70 -8.38 27.95
C PHE A 233 10.23 -7.08 28.58
N GLY A 234 9.08 -6.55 28.15
CA GLY A 234 8.69 -5.21 28.55
C GLY A 234 7.20 -4.93 28.55
N LEU A 235 6.86 -3.72 28.09
CA LEU A 235 5.50 -3.21 28.01
C LEU A 235 4.82 -3.69 26.73
N SER A 236 5.49 -3.55 25.59
CA SER A 236 5.06 -4.11 24.29
C SER A 236 6.29 -4.54 23.52
N ASP A 237 6.32 -5.80 23.12
CA ASP A 237 7.44 -6.41 22.42
C ASP A 237 6.99 -6.80 21.00
N VAL A 238 7.89 -6.69 20.04
CA VAL A 238 7.63 -7.05 18.65
C VAL A 238 7.67 -8.57 18.50
N VAL A 239 6.64 -9.12 17.85
CA VAL A 239 6.47 -10.55 17.59
C VAL A 239 6.49 -10.78 16.09
N LEU A 240 7.39 -11.64 15.61
CA LEU A 240 7.41 -12.14 14.24
C LEU A 240 7.21 -13.64 14.27
N GLY A 241 6.36 -14.17 13.41
CA GLY A 241 6.13 -15.61 13.35
C GLY A 241 5.74 -16.07 11.96
N ARG A 242 5.70 -17.39 11.79
CA ARG A 242 5.23 -18.02 10.57
C ARG A 242 4.22 -19.12 10.88
N VAL A 243 3.02 -18.98 10.34
CA VAL A 243 1.99 -20.02 10.34
C VAL A 243 2.23 -20.93 9.15
N SER A 244 2.19 -22.25 9.37
CA SER A 244 2.38 -23.27 8.34
C SER A 244 1.34 -23.13 7.23
N ALA A 245 1.68 -23.60 6.02
CA ALA A 245 0.76 -23.56 4.87
C ALA A 245 -0.54 -24.36 5.10
N ASP A 246 -0.49 -25.41 5.93
CA ASP A 246 -1.67 -26.17 6.34
C ASP A 246 -2.45 -25.52 7.50
N ARG A 247 -1.94 -24.41 8.04
CA ARG A 247 -2.55 -23.58 9.10
C ARG A 247 -2.69 -24.28 10.45
N THR A 248 -2.08 -25.45 10.61
CA THR A 248 -2.23 -26.26 11.83
C THR A 248 -1.19 -25.98 12.89
N SER A 249 -0.08 -25.31 12.54
CA SER A 249 1.02 -25.01 13.45
C SER A 249 1.68 -23.69 13.14
N VAL A 250 2.38 -23.14 14.13
CA VAL A 250 3.35 -22.06 13.92
C VAL A 250 4.74 -22.69 13.80
N ASP A 251 5.36 -22.53 12.63
CA ASP A 251 6.64 -23.14 12.29
C ASP A 251 7.81 -22.51 13.07
N TRP A 252 7.75 -21.20 13.26
CA TRP A 252 8.69 -20.46 14.10
C TRP A 252 8.06 -19.18 14.64
N LEU A 253 8.59 -18.71 15.77
CA LEU A 253 8.17 -17.49 16.44
C LEU A 253 9.41 -16.80 17.05
N LYS A 254 9.53 -15.49 16.85
CA LYS A 254 10.62 -14.63 17.28
C LYS A 254 10.06 -13.43 18.01
N VAL A 255 10.73 -13.05 19.09
CA VAL A 255 10.37 -11.88 19.90
C VAL A 255 11.56 -10.96 19.96
N PHE A 256 11.29 -9.68 19.76
CA PHE A 256 12.26 -8.59 19.79
C PHE A 256 11.79 -7.53 20.76
N GLY A 257 12.73 -6.96 21.48
CA GLY A 257 12.46 -5.84 22.36
C GLY A 257 13.30 -5.84 23.62
N ASP A 258 12.96 -4.93 24.52
CA ASP A 258 13.53 -4.84 25.86
C ASP A 258 12.46 -4.51 26.92
N ILE A 259 12.80 -3.79 27.99
CA ILE A 259 11.83 -3.40 29.03
C ILE A 259 10.83 -2.32 28.56
N SER A 260 11.10 -1.67 27.44
CA SER A 260 10.40 -0.49 26.94
C SER A 260 9.26 -0.88 26.00
N VAL A 261 8.95 -0.02 25.02
CA VAL A 261 7.85 -0.22 24.08
C VAL A 261 8.42 -0.28 22.67
N ASP A 262 8.14 -1.40 22.01
CA ASP A 262 8.54 -1.71 20.65
C ASP A 262 7.30 -1.90 19.79
N TYR A 263 7.28 -1.25 18.63
CA TYR A 263 6.18 -1.33 17.69
C TYR A 263 6.63 -1.90 16.36
N SER A 264 5.76 -2.69 15.76
CA SER A 264 5.87 -3.14 14.38
C SER A 264 4.92 -2.37 13.48
N ASP A 265 5.29 -2.20 12.22
CA ASP A 265 4.36 -1.72 11.21
C ASP A 265 4.51 -2.53 9.90
N PRO A 266 5.48 -2.27 9.01
CA PRO A 266 5.55 -3.03 7.76
C PRO A 266 6.25 -4.38 7.89
N LEU A 267 5.75 -5.33 7.11
CA LEU A 267 6.37 -6.62 6.85
C LEU A 267 6.27 -6.91 5.36
N HIS A 268 7.38 -7.34 4.76
CA HIS A 268 7.38 -7.81 3.38
C HIS A 268 8.29 -9.03 3.26
N CYS A 269 7.78 -10.13 2.69
CA CYS A 269 8.56 -11.32 2.40
C CYS A 269 8.66 -11.53 0.91
N ASN A 270 9.86 -11.83 0.44
CA ASN A 270 10.08 -12.24 -0.93
C ASN A 270 11.37 -13.04 -1.10
N CYS A 271 11.29 -14.13 -1.86
CA CYS A 271 12.40 -15.02 -2.21
C CYS A 271 13.07 -15.71 -1.02
N GLY A 272 12.31 -16.17 -0.03
CA GLY A 272 12.85 -16.86 1.14
C GLY A 272 13.49 -15.94 2.18
N GLU A 273 13.32 -14.63 2.02
CA GLU A 273 13.75 -13.63 3.00
C GLU A 273 12.58 -12.71 3.33
N CYS A 274 12.52 -12.28 4.58
CA CYS A 274 11.56 -11.29 5.06
C CYS A 274 12.29 -10.08 5.61
N ILE A 275 11.71 -8.90 5.40
CA ILE A 275 12.11 -7.69 6.11
C ILE A 275 10.90 -7.15 6.86
N GLY A 276 11.04 -7.07 8.17
CA GLY A 276 10.12 -6.37 9.06
C GLY A 276 10.67 -5.01 9.45
N GLY A 277 9.80 -4.08 9.81
CA GLY A 277 10.19 -2.78 10.33
C GLY A 277 9.26 -2.24 11.40
N GLY A 278 9.66 -1.10 11.96
CA GLY A 278 8.90 -0.38 12.97
C GLY A 278 9.77 0.62 13.71
N TYR A 279 9.53 0.78 15.00
CA TYR A 279 10.29 1.68 15.87
C TYR A 279 10.36 1.17 17.32
N PHE A 280 11.38 1.59 18.05
CA PHE A 280 11.68 1.16 19.42
C PHE A 280 12.17 2.32 20.29
N PHE A 281 12.01 2.24 21.62
CA PHE A 281 12.34 3.36 22.54
C PHE A 281 13.70 3.25 23.23
N ASP A 282 14.06 2.09 23.80
CA ASP A 282 15.34 1.89 24.48
C ASP A 282 16.21 0.89 23.70
N GLY A 283 16.20 -0.38 24.05
CA GLY A 283 16.92 -1.45 23.37
C GLY A 283 16.02 -2.32 22.50
N PHE A 284 16.54 -2.81 21.37
CA PHE A 284 15.85 -3.75 20.51
C PHE A 284 16.77 -4.91 20.15
N ALA A 285 16.47 -6.10 20.65
CA ALA A 285 17.27 -7.30 20.46
C ALA A 285 16.40 -8.56 20.35
N PRO A 286 16.82 -9.59 19.59
CA PRO A 286 16.09 -10.84 19.52
C PRO A 286 16.27 -11.67 20.79
N LYS A 287 15.22 -12.39 21.19
CA LYS A 287 15.20 -13.22 22.40
C LYS A 287 16.25 -14.33 22.49
N GLY A 288 16.85 -14.74 21.38
CA GLY A 288 17.89 -15.78 21.34
C GLY A 288 19.32 -15.24 21.30
N GLY A 289 19.50 -13.91 21.18
CA GLY A 289 20.82 -13.32 20.94
C GLY A 289 21.43 -13.77 19.61
N GLU A 290 20.61 -14.06 18.59
CA GLU A 290 21.07 -14.47 17.27
C GLU A 290 21.99 -13.43 16.60
N VAL A 291 21.73 -12.15 16.88
CA VAL A 291 22.54 -11.00 16.47
C VAL A 291 22.63 -10.00 17.61
N ASP A 292 23.62 -9.11 17.55
CA ASP A 292 23.74 -8.01 18.50
C ASP A 292 22.51 -7.08 18.38
N GLY A 293 21.98 -6.68 19.54
CA GLY A 293 20.89 -5.71 19.61
C GLY A 293 21.32 -4.29 19.24
N ILE A 294 20.33 -3.44 19.01
CA ILE A 294 20.50 -2.00 18.78
C ILE A 294 19.95 -1.22 19.96
N THR A 295 20.37 0.03 20.12
CA THR A 295 19.93 0.91 21.22
C THR A 295 19.60 2.28 20.66
N SER A 296 18.44 2.79 21.03
CA SER A 296 17.91 4.08 20.63
C SER A 296 18.88 5.18 21.07
N THR A 297 19.09 6.16 20.19
CA THR A 297 19.99 7.27 20.50
C THR A 297 19.33 8.38 21.30
N ASP A 298 18.00 8.48 21.27
CA ASP A 298 17.25 9.51 22.00
C ASP A 298 15.82 9.06 22.36
N ARG A 299 14.88 9.13 21.42
CA ARG A 299 13.45 8.84 21.67
C ARG A 299 13.02 7.55 21.01
N PHE A 300 12.52 7.60 19.79
CA PHE A 300 12.13 6.41 19.03
C PHE A 300 13.09 6.29 17.87
N ASP A 301 13.75 5.15 17.73
CA ASP A 301 14.57 4.90 16.55
C ASP A 301 13.85 3.90 15.65
N GLY A 302 13.96 4.10 14.35
CA GLY A 302 13.42 3.15 13.38
C GLY A 302 14.28 1.90 13.35
N TYR A 303 13.68 0.73 13.12
CA TYR A 303 14.44 -0.51 12.90
C TYR A 303 14.01 -1.21 11.61
N LEU A 304 14.93 -2.01 11.10
CA LEU A 304 14.66 -3.07 10.14
C LEU A 304 15.23 -4.38 10.66
N VAL A 305 14.46 -5.45 10.51
CA VAL A 305 14.89 -6.81 10.80
C VAL A 305 14.81 -7.65 9.52
N LYS A 306 15.94 -8.20 9.10
CA LYS A 306 16.01 -9.15 8.00
C LYS A 306 16.05 -10.57 8.56
N LEU A 307 15.15 -11.42 8.08
CA LEU A 307 14.99 -12.81 8.50
C LEU A 307 15.11 -13.77 7.32
N ASN A 308 15.55 -14.99 7.60
CA ASN A 308 15.28 -16.13 6.73
C ASN A 308 13.81 -16.55 6.92
N GLU A 309 13.06 -16.63 5.84
CA GLU A 309 11.62 -16.94 5.86
C GLU A 309 11.33 -18.37 6.36
N SER A 310 12.22 -19.32 6.07
CA SER A 310 11.97 -20.75 6.33
C SER A 310 12.09 -21.14 7.80
N ASP A 311 13.01 -20.53 8.54
CA ASP A 311 13.32 -20.88 9.94
C ASP A 311 13.28 -19.67 10.90
N GLY A 312 13.00 -18.47 10.39
CA GLY A 312 12.95 -17.24 11.16
C GLY A 312 14.33 -16.78 11.67
N ALA A 313 15.43 -17.36 11.19
CA ALA A 313 16.76 -16.97 11.63
C ALA A 313 17.01 -15.50 11.33
N VAL A 314 17.45 -14.75 12.35
CA VAL A 314 17.77 -13.32 12.20
C VAL A 314 19.07 -13.19 11.43
N ILE A 315 18.98 -12.64 10.21
CA ILE A 315 20.14 -12.40 9.35
C ILE A 315 20.81 -11.09 9.75
N GLN A 316 20.00 -10.04 9.98
CA GLN A 316 20.51 -8.72 10.27
C GLN A 316 19.49 -7.84 10.99
N LEU A 317 20.00 -6.93 11.82
CA LEU A 317 19.30 -5.75 12.31
C LEU A 317 19.96 -4.48 11.76
N ALA A 318 19.13 -3.52 11.36
CA ALA A 318 19.56 -2.17 11.00
C ALA A 318 18.74 -1.14 11.77
N GLN A 319 19.35 0.00 12.05
CA GLN A 319 18.77 1.09 12.83
C GLN A 319 18.76 2.36 11.99
N PHE A 320 17.63 3.07 12.02
CA PHE A 320 17.50 4.46 11.58
C PHE A 320 17.38 5.32 12.84
N GLY A 321 18.52 5.66 13.43
CA GLY A 321 18.55 6.45 14.67
C GLY A 321 18.70 7.94 14.41
N GLY A 322 18.90 8.71 15.47
CA GLY A 322 19.05 10.17 15.42
C GLY A 322 18.56 10.84 16.71
N VAL A 323 18.54 12.17 16.69
CA VAL A 323 17.78 12.94 17.68
C VAL A 323 16.32 12.94 17.25
N GLY A 324 15.40 12.78 18.19
CA GLY A 324 13.97 12.73 17.93
C GLY A 324 13.41 11.33 17.67
N SER A 325 12.27 11.27 17.00
CA SER A 325 11.55 10.05 16.62
C SER A 325 11.86 9.70 15.17
N GLN A 326 12.16 8.44 14.88
CA GLN A 326 12.28 7.85 13.56
C GLN A 326 11.38 6.62 13.48
N ILE A 327 10.58 6.51 12.43
CA ILE A 327 9.57 5.47 12.26
C ILE A 327 9.69 4.89 10.85
N VAL A 328 9.89 3.59 10.74
CA VAL A 328 9.74 2.89 9.45
C VAL A 328 8.26 2.59 9.24
N SER A 329 7.62 3.29 8.29
CA SER A 329 6.18 3.21 8.05
C SER A 329 5.79 2.26 6.92
N ASP A 330 6.69 2.00 5.97
CA ASP A 330 6.46 1.01 4.92
C ASP A 330 7.77 0.43 4.39
N ILE A 331 7.71 -0.81 3.88
CA ILE A 331 8.83 -1.52 3.29
C ILE A 331 8.38 -2.24 2.01
N TRP A 332 9.24 -2.21 1.01
CA TRP A 332 9.09 -3.06 -0.17
C TRP A 332 10.40 -3.75 -0.53
N ILE A 333 10.30 -4.97 -1.06
CA ILE A 333 11.45 -5.77 -1.53
C ILE A 333 11.22 -6.11 -3.01
N SER A 334 12.23 -5.89 -3.84
CA SER A 334 12.19 -6.28 -5.26
C SER A 334 11.86 -7.76 -5.48
N ASP A 335 10.99 -8.05 -6.46
CA ASP A 335 10.49 -9.39 -6.83
C ASP A 335 11.56 -10.34 -7.43
N GLU A 336 12.77 -9.85 -7.68
CA GLU A 336 13.81 -10.63 -8.37
C GLU A 336 14.48 -11.67 -7.47
N CYS A 337 13.92 -12.89 -7.42
CA CYS A 337 14.51 -14.03 -6.72
C CYS A 337 15.73 -14.65 -7.39
N THR A 338 16.01 -14.26 -8.63
CA THR A 338 16.97 -14.96 -9.50
C THR A 338 18.33 -14.30 -9.59
N HIS A 339 18.48 -13.10 -9.03
CA HIS A 339 19.73 -12.37 -9.05
C HIS A 339 20.51 -12.58 -7.74
N GLU A 340 21.52 -13.46 -7.79
CA GLU A 340 22.63 -13.48 -6.82
C GLU A 340 23.48 -12.19 -6.91
N SER A 341 23.14 -11.24 -7.79
CA SER A 341 23.84 -9.97 -7.88
C SER A 341 23.40 -9.04 -6.74
N ASN A 342 24.35 -8.22 -6.26
CA ASN A 342 24.16 -7.19 -5.23
C ASN A 342 23.13 -6.08 -5.60
N ASP A 343 22.33 -6.30 -6.64
CA ASP A 343 21.44 -5.33 -7.27
C ASP A 343 19.99 -5.46 -6.80
N ALA A 344 19.66 -6.42 -5.91
CA ALA A 344 18.36 -6.44 -5.27
C ALA A 344 18.26 -5.28 -4.25
N TYR A 345 17.20 -4.48 -4.38
CA TYR A 345 16.96 -3.33 -3.52
C TYR A 345 15.79 -3.58 -2.58
N SER A 346 15.91 -3.01 -1.39
CA SER A 346 14.81 -2.83 -0.45
C SER A 346 14.55 -1.34 -0.32
N LEU A 347 13.28 -0.97 -0.24
CA LEU A 347 12.85 0.40 -0.08
C LEU A 347 12.21 0.56 1.30
N ALA A 348 12.57 1.61 2.04
CA ALA A 348 11.93 1.95 3.31
C ALA A 348 11.38 3.37 3.30
N LEU A 349 10.17 3.56 3.81
CA LEU A 349 9.61 4.87 4.14
C LEU A 349 9.98 5.17 5.59
N LEU A 350 10.79 6.20 5.77
CA LEU A 350 11.19 6.69 7.07
C LEU A 350 10.46 7.99 7.37
N ARG A 351 9.81 8.11 8.53
CA ARG A 351 9.27 9.37 9.05
C ARG A 351 10.10 9.83 10.24
N PHE A 352 10.47 11.10 10.30
CA PHE A 352 11.34 11.61 11.37
C PHE A 352 11.04 13.07 11.75
N ASP A 353 11.18 13.46 13.03
CA ASP A 353 10.83 14.82 13.52
C ASP A 353 12.02 15.78 13.69
N GLU A 354 13.22 15.29 13.95
CA GLU A 354 14.42 16.14 14.09
C GLU A 354 15.56 15.71 13.18
N THR A 355 16.24 14.59 13.46
CA THR A 355 17.32 14.07 12.60
C THR A 355 17.18 12.58 12.39
N ALA A 356 17.65 12.09 11.25
CA ALA A 356 17.84 10.66 11.04
C ALA A 356 19.25 10.39 10.50
N VAL A 357 19.87 9.31 10.97
CA VAL A 357 21.19 8.86 10.57
C VAL A 357 21.04 7.65 9.66
N LEU A 358 21.33 7.85 8.38
CA LEU A 358 21.33 6.85 7.33
C LEU A 358 22.78 6.47 7.01
N SER A 359 23.31 5.45 7.69
CA SER A 359 24.74 5.09 7.63
C SER A 359 25.61 6.29 8.06
N ASP A 360 26.43 6.85 7.17
CA ASP A 360 27.26 8.03 7.46
C ASP A 360 26.57 9.38 7.17
N THR A 361 25.32 9.36 6.68
CA THR A 361 24.58 10.57 6.30
C THR A 361 23.58 10.96 7.37
N VAL A 362 23.63 12.22 7.82
CA VAL A 362 22.61 12.80 8.70
C VAL A 362 21.65 13.63 7.86
N ILE A 363 20.36 13.28 7.89
CA ILE A 363 19.28 14.11 7.37
C ILE A 363 18.60 14.86 8.51
N THR A 364 18.15 16.08 8.25
CA THR A 364 17.52 16.95 9.26
C THR A 364 16.15 17.36 8.77
N SER A 365 15.18 17.26 9.67
CA SER A 365 13.79 17.64 9.43
C SER A 365 13.74 19.16 9.27
N ALA A 366 13.05 19.62 8.25
CA ALA A 366 12.77 21.04 8.05
C ALA A 366 11.58 21.52 8.91
N GLY A 367 10.84 20.59 9.51
CA GLY A 367 9.59 20.85 10.23
C GLY A 367 9.37 19.94 11.44
N SER A 368 8.10 19.62 11.71
CA SER A 368 7.73 18.78 12.86
C SER A 368 7.82 17.29 12.56
N TYR A 369 7.62 16.90 11.31
CA TYR A 369 7.87 15.55 10.80
C TYR A 369 8.14 15.68 9.31
N ASP A 370 9.24 15.12 8.86
CA ASP A 370 9.58 14.90 7.46
C ASP A 370 9.55 13.41 7.15
N CYS A 371 9.71 13.08 5.88
CA CYS A 371 9.95 11.72 5.46
C CYS A 371 11.23 11.58 4.63
N ALA A 372 11.72 10.35 4.53
CA ALA A 372 12.66 9.95 3.52
C ALA A 372 12.23 8.61 2.90
N VAL A 373 12.40 8.51 1.58
CA VAL A 373 12.43 7.24 0.86
C VAL A 373 13.86 6.78 0.82
N VAL A 374 14.17 5.60 1.36
CA VAL A 374 15.54 5.09 1.49
C VAL A 374 15.72 3.83 0.65
N TRP A 375 16.61 3.88 -0.33
CA TRP A 375 17.03 2.71 -1.11
C TRP A 375 18.16 2.01 -0.38
N MET A 376 18.01 0.70 -0.19
CA MET A 376 18.98 -0.12 0.52
C MET A 376 19.38 -1.32 -0.30
N ARG A 377 20.62 -1.76 -0.14
CA ARG A 377 21.01 -3.08 -0.65
C ARG A 377 20.33 -4.16 0.19
N LYS A 378 19.58 -5.05 -0.46
CA LYS A 378 18.92 -6.17 0.23
C LYS A 378 19.91 -7.07 0.99
N ALA A 379 21.15 -7.18 0.52
CA ALA A 379 22.17 -8.05 1.10
C ALA A 379 22.58 -7.65 2.52
N ASP A 380 22.74 -6.35 2.79
CA ASP A 380 23.30 -5.84 4.04
C ASP A 380 22.53 -4.65 4.63
N LEU A 381 21.30 -4.39 4.13
CA LEU A 381 20.43 -3.28 4.51
C LEU A 381 21.12 -1.91 4.54
N GLN A 382 22.23 -1.74 3.82
CA GLN A 382 22.94 -0.46 3.81
C GLN A 382 22.23 0.51 2.87
N PRO A 383 21.90 1.73 3.32
CA PRO A 383 21.43 2.80 2.45
C PRO A 383 22.40 3.05 1.30
N THR A 384 21.88 3.19 0.09
CA THR A 384 22.64 3.48 -1.14
C THR A 384 22.30 4.85 -1.70
N SER A 385 21.02 5.23 -1.62
CA SER A 385 20.52 6.55 -1.92
C SER A 385 19.27 6.81 -1.07
N PHE A 386 18.89 8.08 -0.96
CA PHE A 386 17.64 8.46 -0.34
C PHE A 386 17.09 9.72 -1.00
N PHE A 387 15.80 9.92 -0.80
CA PHE A 387 15.10 11.13 -1.21
C PHE A 387 14.26 11.62 -0.02
N GLN A 388 14.55 12.83 0.48
CA GLN A 388 13.81 13.45 1.58
C GLN A 388 12.60 14.21 1.03
N VAL A 389 11.46 14.04 1.69
CA VAL A 389 10.24 14.83 1.49
C VAL A 389 9.95 15.55 2.79
N GLY A 390 10.06 16.87 2.76
CA GLY A 390 9.94 17.65 3.98
C GLY A 390 9.90 19.15 3.72
N GLY A 391 9.36 19.88 4.67
CA GLY A 391 9.47 21.33 4.77
C GLY A 391 9.00 21.81 6.13
N SER A 392 8.58 23.07 6.28
CA SER A 392 8.41 23.67 7.62
C SER A 392 7.29 23.09 8.50
N ASN A 393 6.48 22.18 7.96
CA ASN A 393 5.25 21.67 8.57
C ASN A 393 5.40 20.18 8.95
N SER A 394 4.30 19.44 9.07
CA SER A 394 4.33 17.99 9.31
C SER A 394 3.93 17.31 8.02
N ASP A 395 4.91 16.68 7.38
CA ASP A 395 4.75 15.86 6.20
C ASP A 395 4.55 14.39 6.60
N GLN A 396 3.90 13.62 5.72
CA GLN A 396 3.44 12.27 6.04
C GLN A 396 3.64 11.35 4.85
N CYS A 397 4.25 10.20 5.09
CA CYS A 397 4.45 9.16 4.08
C CYS A 397 3.65 7.95 4.50
N TRP A 398 2.88 7.43 3.55
CA TRP A 398 1.80 6.52 3.85
C TRP A 398 2.06 5.12 3.33
N SER A 399 2.55 5.00 2.10
CA SER A 399 2.68 3.70 1.47
C SER A 399 3.62 3.68 0.26
N PHE A 400 4.15 2.48 0.02
CA PHE A 400 4.71 2.06 -1.23
C PHE A 400 3.72 1.21 -2.02
N SER A 401 3.89 1.30 -3.33
CA SER A 401 3.52 0.24 -4.24
C SER A 401 4.68 -0.02 -5.16
N ALA A 402 4.86 -1.26 -5.57
CA ALA A 402 5.72 -1.53 -6.69
C ALA A 402 5.02 -2.38 -7.73
N VAL A 403 5.58 -2.27 -8.92
CA VAL A 403 5.05 -2.84 -10.14
C VAL A 403 6.20 -3.57 -10.77
N ASP A 404 6.09 -4.89 -10.82
CA ASP A 404 6.97 -5.71 -11.62
C ASP A 404 6.57 -5.56 -13.09
N LEU A 405 7.25 -4.64 -13.78
CA LEU A 405 7.05 -4.46 -15.22
C LEU A 405 7.71 -5.62 -15.96
N PRO A 406 7.02 -6.29 -16.90
CA PRO A 406 7.66 -7.33 -17.69
C PRO A 406 8.86 -6.76 -18.46
N PRO A 407 9.91 -7.57 -18.70
CA PRO A 407 11.08 -7.11 -19.41
C PRO A 407 10.68 -6.66 -20.81
N SER A 408 10.96 -5.41 -21.14
CA SER A 408 10.67 -4.88 -22.48
C SER A 408 11.69 -5.43 -23.48
N VAL A 409 11.30 -5.56 -24.76
CA VAL A 409 12.22 -5.99 -25.84
C VAL A 409 13.43 -5.04 -25.98
N ALA A 410 13.28 -3.78 -25.54
CA ALA A 410 14.31 -2.74 -25.64
C ALA A 410 15.27 -2.69 -24.43
N SER A 411 14.84 -3.16 -23.26
CA SER A 411 15.68 -3.30 -22.06
C SER A 411 15.48 -4.71 -21.52
N PRO A 412 16.38 -5.66 -21.83
CA PRO A 412 16.25 -7.03 -21.34
C PRO A 412 16.42 -7.13 -19.83
N ALA A 413 16.95 -6.10 -19.17
CA ALA A 413 16.87 -5.98 -17.72
C ALA A 413 15.48 -5.44 -17.37
N ARG A 414 14.74 -6.18 -16.52
CA ARG A 414 13.58 -5.62 -15.83
C ARG A 414 14.09 -4.44 -15.03
N SER A 415 13.49 -3.28 -15.23
CA SER A 415 13.68 -2.14 -14.32
C SER A 415 12.44 -2.10 -13.47
N LEU A 416 12.63 -2.36 -12.19
CA LEU A 416 11.57 -2.21 -11.22
C LEU A 416 11.35 -0.72 -11.02
N ARG A 417 10.08 -0.32 -11.01
CA ARG A 417 9.73 1.08 -10.85
C ARG A 417 8.75 1.21 -9.69
N PRO A 418 9.25 1.34 -8.46
CA PRO A 418 8.38 1.60 -7.32
C PRO A 418 7.63 2.92 -7.52
N PHE A 419 6.36 2.88 -7.14
CA PHE A 419 5.51 4.04 -6.97
C PHE A 419 5.43 4.40 -5.48
N VAL A 420 5.71 5.65 -5.16
CA VAL A 420 5.71 6.15 -3.79
C VAL A 420 4.61 7.19 -3.62
N SER A 421 3.75 7.00 -2.63
CA SER A 421 2.73 7.98 -2.24
C SER A 421 3.24 8.82 -1.08
N VAL A 422 3.33 10.14 -1.30
CA VAL A 422 3.82 11.07 -0.29
C VAL A 422 2.86 12.23 -0.08
N GLY A 423 2.42 12.42 1.17
CA GLY A 423 1.66 13.58 1.61
C GLY A 423 2.58 14.72 2.04
N PHE A 424 2.36 15.92 1.52
CA PHE A 424 3.18 17.09 1.83
C PHE A 424 2.32 18.33 2.11
N SER A 425 2.77 19.13 3.06
CA SER A 425 2.05 20.27 3.67
C SER A 425 2.81 21.59 3.52
N SER A 426 3.98 21.55 2.90
CA SER A 426 4.80 22.71 2.54
C SER A 426 5.45 22.49 1.15
N GLU A 427 6.20 23.46 0.62
CA GLU A 427 6.79 23.29 -0.72
C GLU A 427 7.70 22.04 -0.78
N LEU A 428 7.45 21.17 -1.75
CA LEU A 428 8.21 19.95 -1.97
C LEU A 428 9.11 20.11 -3.20
N GLU A 429 10.42 20.07 -3.01
CA GLU A 429 11.39 20.07 -4.11
C GLU A 429 11.73 18.63 -4.55
N LEU A 430 11.37 18.30 -5.79
CA LEU A 430 11.71 17.03 -6.43
C LEU A 430 12.92 17.22 -7.34
N SER A 431 13.93 16.35 -7.21
CA SER A 431 15.02 16.24 -8.18
C SER A 431 14.74 15.09 -9.15
N LEU A 432 14.59 15.40 -10.44
CA LEU A 432 14.27 14.41 -11.48
C LEU A 432 15.53 13.77 -12.06
N SER A 433 15.41 12.58 -12.65
CA SER A 433 16.51 11.87 -13.33
C SER A 433 17.11 12.67 -14.49
N SER A 434 16.37 13.62 -15.06
CA SER A 434 16.85 14.56 -16.08
C SER A 434 17.84 15.62 -15.55
N GLY A 435 18.03 15.71 -14.23
CA GLY A 435 18.75 16.79 -13.57
C GLY A 435 17.92 18.06 -13.38
N ALA A 436 16.66 18.07 -13.81
CA ALA A 436 15.72 19.16 -13.53
C ALA A 436 15.24 19.07 -12.07
N SER A 437 14.95 20.23 -11.47
CA SER A 437 14.21 20.30 -10.21
C SER A 437 12.79 20.81 -10.46
N VAL A 438 11.85 20.29 -9.68
CA VAL A 438 10.44 20.70 -9.69
C VAL A 438 10.03 21.03 -8.26
N THR A 439 9.53 22.24 -8.04
CA THR A 439 8.92 22.62 -6.77
C THR A 439 7.40 22.45 -6.83
N LEU A 440 6.85 21.60 -5.99
CA LEU A 440 5.41 21.40 -5.81
C LEU A 440 4.94 22.23 -4.62
N THR A 441 4.09 23.22 -4.86
CA THR A 441 3.46 24.01 -3.79
C THR A 441 2.11 23.37 -3.45
N PRO A 442 1.86 22.99 -2.18
CA PRO A 442 0.60 22.37 -1.80
C PRO A 442 -0.57 23.35 -1.86
N VAL A 443 -1.75 22.85 -2.21
CA VAL A 443 -3.01 23.60 -2.24
C VAL A 443 -3.84 23.23 -1.02
N GLY A 444 -3.71 24.00 0.05
CA GLY A 444 -4.43 23.76 1.30
C GLY A 444 -3.49 23.30 2.40
N SER A 445 -3.93 22.33 3.22
CA SER A 445 -3.13 21.85 4.36
C SER A 445 -2.18 20.72 3.98
N THR A 446 -2.58 19.85 3.05
CA THR A 446 -1.81 18.68 2.64
C THR A 446 -2.25 18.23 1.25
N ASP A 447 -1.29 18.09 0.35
CA ASP A 447 -1.47 17.47 -0.97
C ASP A 447 -0.76 16.12 -0.97
N THR A 448 -1.10 15.26 -1.94
CA THR A 448 -0.36 14.01 -2.15
C THR A 448 0.31 14.02 -3.51
N VAL A 449 1.54 13.56 -3.57
CA VAL A 449 2.24 13.25 -4.82
C VAL A 449 2.43 11.75 -4.93
N LEU A 450 2.16 11.22 -6.13
CA LEU A 450 2.57 9.88 -6.52
C LEU A 450 3.86 10.01 -7.33
N LEU A 451 4.92 9.32 -6.93
CA LEU A 451 6.23 9.37 -7.56
C LEU A 451 6.53 8.01 -8.17
N GLU A 452 6.92 7.95 -9.44
CA GLU A 452 7.57 6.78 -10.03
C GLU A 452 9.08 6.99 -9.91
N VAL A 453 9.78 6.02 -9.35
CA VAL A 453 11.22 6.15 -9.05
C VAL A 453 12.00 5.03 -9.71
N GLU A 454 13.17 5.36 -10.25
CA GLU A 454 14.14 4.39 -10.77
C GLU A 454 14.86 3.63 -9.64
N ASP A 455 15.49 2.50 -10.00
CA ASP A 455 16.30 1.66 -9.10
C ASP A 455 17.45 2.42 -8.40
N ASN A 456 17.87 3.56 -8.95
CA ASN A 456 18.91 4.43 -8.41
C ASN A 456 18.36 5.53 -7.45
N GLY A 457 17.05 5.61 -7.26
CA GLY A 457 16.37 6.62 -6.45
C GLY A 457 15.99 7.90 -7.18
N HIS A 458 16.22 8.01 -8.48
CA HIS A 458 15.80 9.17 -9.26
C HIS A 458 14.31 9.11 -9.64
N VAL A 459 13.59 10.21 -9.39
CA VAL A 459 12.19 10.35 -9.80
C VAL A 459 12.13 10.50 -11.32
N VAL A 460 11.38 9.63 -11.99
CA VAL A 460 11.17 9.66 -13.45
C VAL A 460 9.83 10.27 -13.85
N TRP A 461 8.85 10.15 -12.97
CA TRP A 461 7.51 10.67 -13.19
C TRP A 461 6.87 11.04 -11.87
N TYR A 462 5.99 12.04 -11.89
CA TYR A 462 5.19 12.39 -10.74
C TYR A 462 3.78 12.80 -11.12
N LEU A 463 2.89 12.64 -10.16
CA LEU A 463 1.53 13.14 -10.21
C LEU A 463 1.19 13.87 -8.92
N HIS A 464 0.88 15.15 -9.04
CA HIS A 464 0.46 15.98 -7.93
C HIS A 464 -1.08 16.00 -7.80
N MET A 465 -1.58 15.40 -6.74
CA MET A 465 -2.99 15.39 -6.35
C MET A 465 -3.26 16.47 -5.31
N GLN A 466 -3.82 17.58 -5.78
CA GLN A 466 -4.07 18.77 -4.96
C GLN A 466 -5.27 18.57 -4.04
N GLY A 467 -5.04 18.78 -2.74
CA GLY A 467 -6.08 19.09 -1.79
C GLY A 467 -6.80 20.37 -2.21
N LYS A 468 -8.04 20.55 -1.75
CA LYS A 468 -8.86 21.69 -2.17
C LYS A 468 -9.06 22.73 -1.07
N ASN A 469 -8.92 22.32 0.18
CA ASN A 469 -9.23 23.12 1.34
C ASN A 469 -8.35 22.67 2.51
N SER A 470 -8.14 23.55 3.48
CA SER A 470 -7.32 23.31 4.69
C SER A 470 -7.79 22.17 5.60
N THR A 471 -8.82 21.42 5.20
CA THR A 471 -9.42 20.32 5.99
C THR A 471 -9.57 19.02 5.19
N SER A 472 -9.21 19.01 3.90
CA SER A 472 -9.31 17.82 3.06
C SER A 472 -7.90 17.34 2.72
N TYR A 473 -7.57 16.12 3.15
CA TYR A 473 -6.36 15.41 2.76
C TYR A 473 -6.72 14.33 1.74
N ILE A 474 -5.88 14.10 0.75
CA ILE A 474 -5.97 12.92 -0.12
C ILE A 474 -4.91 11.96 0.39
N ASN A 475 -5.28 10.79 0.90
CA ASN A 475 -4.31 9.79 1.31
C ASN A 475 -4.38 8.63 0.34
N VAL A 476 -3.29 8.37 -0.37
CA VAL A 476 -3.13 7.17 -1.17
C VAL A 476 -2.36 6.16 -0.32
N TYR A 477 -3.09 5.15 0.16
CA TYR A 477 -2.59 4.10 1.07
C TYR A 477 -2.08 2.86 0.34
N ASP A 478 -2.43 2.73 -0.94
CA ASP A 478 -1.97 1.66 -1.79
C ASP A 478 -2.09 2.15 -3.23
N VAL A 479 -1.15 1.73 -4.05
CA VAL A 479 -1.24 1.82 -5.50
C VAL A 479 -1.02 0.39 -5.99
N LYS A 480 -1.62 -0.01 -7.09
CA LYS A 480 -1.19 -1.22 -7.80
C LYS A 480 -1.18 -0.84 -9.25
N VAL A 481 -0.19 -1.29 -10.00
CA VAL A 481 -0.25 -1.23 -11.46
C VAL A 481 -0.21 -2.66 -11.93
N VAL A 482 -1.15 -3.03 -12.78
CA VAL A 482 -1.22 -4.36 -13.36
C VAL A 482 -0.65 -4.31 -14.77
N ASP A 483 0.19 -5.29 -15.07
CA ASP A 483 0.88 -5.53 -16.35
C ASP A 483 0.03 -5.14 -17.57
N ALA A 484 0.42 -4.04 -18.20
CA ALA A 484 -0.08 -3.60 -19.49
C ALA A 484 0.96 -3.91 -20.57
N SER A 485 1.19 -5.18 -20.89
CA SER A 485 2.08 -5.61 -21.98
C SER A 485 1.81 -4.98 -23.37
N ASN A 486 0.83 -4.07 -23.52
CA ASN A 486 0.51 -3.32 -24.74
C ASN A 486 0.25 -1.80 -24.56
N LEU A 487 0.54 -1.17 -23.41
CA LEU A 487 0.41 0.28 -23.27
C LEU A 487 1.78 0.97 -23.30
N SER A 488 2.02 1.78 -24.34
CA SER A 488 2.93 2.91 -24.22
C SER A 488 2.31 3.91 -23.24
N GLU A 489 2.83 3.91 -22.01
CA GLU A 489 2.72 4.96 -20.97
C GLU A 489 1.38 5.71 -20.94
N ALA A 490 0.40 5.17 -20.21
CA ALA A 490 -0.80 5.90 -19.82
C ALA A 490 -1.06 5.74 -18.33
N VAL A 491 -1.05 6.87 -17.60
CA VAL A 491 -1.57 6.98 -16.24
C VAL A 491 -2.87 7.77 -16.32
N ALA A 492 -3.97 7.22 -15.82
CA ALA A 492 -5.25 7.90 -15.79
C ALA A 492 -5.75 8.05 -14.35
N LEU A 493 -6.59 9.06 -14.13
CA LEU A 493 -7.06 9.44 -12.80
C LEU A 493 -8.53 9.84 -12.87
N SER A 494 -9.32 9.41 -11.88
CA SER A 494 -10.59 10.05 -11.58
C SER A 494 -10.75 10.46 -10.12
N TRP A 495 -11.51 11.54 -9.95
CA TRP A 495 -11.81 12.17 -8.66
C TRP A 495 -13.32 12.31 -8.55
N SER A 496 -13.85 12.11 -7.35
CA SER A 496 -15.27 12.30 -7.06
C SER A 496 -15.42 13.00 -5.71
N GLY A 497 -15.75 14.29 -5.78
CA GLY A 497 -16.14 15.12 -4.64
C GLY A 497 -17.29 16.04 -5.04
N LYS A 498 -18.34 16.13 -4.21
CA LYS A 498 -19.45 17.09 -4.38
C LYS A 498 -19.02 18.51 -3.99
N THR A 499 -18.00 19.10 -4.61
CA THR A 499 -17.81 20.56 -4.58
C THR A 499 -17.08 21.06 -5.84
N SER A 500 -17.30 22.32 -6.21
CA SER A 500 -16.86 23.00 -7.43
C SER A 500 -15.33 23.03 -7.67
N ALA A 501 -14.85 22.28 -8.67
CA ALA A 501 -13.50 22.24 -9.26
C ALA A 501 -12.38 21.53 -8.46
N ALA A 502 -11.56 20.76 -9.19
CA ALA A 502 -10.25 20.21 -8.84
C ALA A 502 -9.30 20.47 -10.02
N THR A 503 -8.00 20.67 -9.75
CA THR A 503 -6.97 20.85 -10.78
C THR A 503 -6.01 19.67 -10.70
N ILE A 504 -5.82 18.98 -11.82
CA ILE A 504 -4.82 17.90 -11.94
C ILE A 504 -3.69 18.45 -12.82
N VAL A 505 -2.46 18.40 -12.32
CA VAL A 505 -1.27 18.77 -13.08
C VAL A 505 -0.43 17.51 -13.29
N VAL A 506 -0.23 17.14 -14.55
CA VAL A 506 0.63 16.01 -14.95
C VAL A 506 1.83 16.59 -15.71
N SER A 507 3.04 16.22 -15.33
CA SER A 507 4.27 16.62 -16.01
C SER A 507 5.19 15.41 -16.15
N GLY A 508 5.79 15.22 -17.33
CA GLY A 508 6.64 14.07 -17.61
C GLY A 508 7.35 14.18 -18.97
N ARG A 509 8.38 13.35 -19.19
CA ARG A 509 9.10 13.27 -20.46
C ARG A 509 8.41 12.26 -21.37
N PHE A 510 7.67 12.74 -22.36
CA PHE A 510 6.98 11.88 -23.32
C PHE A 510 7.84 11.65 -24.57
N LEU A 511 8.07 10.39 -24.93
CA LEU A 511 9.00 10.06 -26.02
C LEU A 511 8.42 10.37 -27.42
N HIS A 512 7.11 10.40 -27.64
CA HIS A 512 6.47 10.62 -28.97
C HIS A 512 5.32 11.66 -28.92
N GLY A 513 5.05 12.34 -30.05
CA GLY A 513 4.22 13.56 -30.12
C GLY A 513 2.70 13.36 -30.24
N PHE A 514 1.95 14.29 -29.64
CA PHE A 514 0.49 14.25 -29.40
C PHE A 514 -0.37 14.68 -30.61
N ARG A 515 -1.61 14.15 -30.71
CA ARG A 515 -2.74 14.74 -31.45
C ARG A 515 -4.02 14.68 -30.62
N PHE A 516 -4.76 15.79 -30.57
CA PHE A 516 -6.05 15.87 -29.86
C PHE A 516 -7.25 15.50 -30.74
N CYS A 517 -8.16 14.66 -30.23
CA CYS A 517 -9.47 14.38 -30.81
C CYS A 517 -10.58 14.95 -29.90
N SER A 518 -11.15 16.09 -30.31
CA SER A 518 -12.38 16.80 -29.85
C SER A 518 -12.92 16.62 -28.41
N ALA A 519 -13.20 17.74 -27.74
CA ALA A 519 -14.11 17.80 -26.59
C ALA A 519 -15.57 18.03 -27.04
N SER A 520 -16.53 17.29 -26.47
CA SER A 520 -17.97 17.52 -26.66
C SER A 520 -18.65 17.58 -25.29
N VAL A 521 -19.30 18.72 -25.00
CA VAL A 521 -20.19 18.92 -23.86
C VAL A 521 -21.53 19.37 -24.41
N ASP A 522 -22.57 18.53 -24.27
CA ASP A 522 -23.99 18.84 -24.54
C ASP A 522 -24.31 19.72 -25.77
N GLY A 523 -23.60 19.51 -26.89
CA GLY A 523 -23.90 20.19 -28.15
C GLY A 523 -23.55 21.68 -28.24
N SER A 524 -22.80 22.25 -27.29
CA SER A 524 -22.24 23.60 -27.43
C SER A 524 -20.71 23.59 -27.29
N SER A 525 -20.01 24.07 -28.31
CA SER A 525 -18.56 24.22 -28.33
C SER A 525 -18.14 25.42 -27.46
N GLU A 526 -17.45 25.20 -26.34
CA GLU A 526 -16.62 26.23 -25.71
C GLU A 526 -15.16 26.09 -26.15
N SER A 527 -14.46 27.22 -26.26
CA SER A 527 -13.10 27.33 -26.78
C SER A 527 -12.04 26.96 -25.75
N ILE A 528 -11.09 26.13 -26.16
CA ILE A 528 -9.83 25.87 -25.45
C ILE A 528 -8.90 27.08 -25.71
N GLU A 529 -8.41 27.74 -24.66
CA GLU A 529 -7.30 28.71 -24.80
C GLU A 529 -5.96 27.95 -24.68
N GLU A 530 -5.23 27.87 -25.79
CA GLU A 530 -3.86 27.39 -25.83
C GLU A 530 -2.94 28.54 -25.38
N LEU A 531 -2.24 28.36 -24.26
CA LEU A 531 -1.18 29.28 -23.83
C LEU A 531 0.15 28.77 -24.38
N THR A 532 0.58 29.34 -25.51
CA THR A 532 1.95 29.14 -26.02
C THR A 532 2.91 30.12 -25.34
N ASP A 533 3.98 29.61 -24.74
CA ASP A 533 5.18 30.41 -24.46
C ASP A 533 6.00 30.52 -25.76
N GLU A 534 6.28 31.74 -26.20
CA GLU A 534 7.09 32.04 -27.40
C GLU A 534 8.60 31.82 -27.19
N SER A 535 9.05 31.36 -26.00
CA SER A 535 10.47 31.36 -25.64
C SER A 535 11.32 30.18 -26.13
N GLY A 536 10.74 29.13 -26.73
CA GLY A 536 11.50 28.10 -27.45
C GLY A 536 12.38 27.17 -26.61
N HIS A 537 12.17 27.10 -25.28
CA HIS A 537 12.83 26.12 -24.41
C HIS A 537 11.80 25.43 -23.50
N ASP A 538 11.88 24.09 -23.44
CA ASP A 538 11.11 23.13 -22.63
C ASP A 538 9.69 23.53 -22.21
N SER A 539 8.71 23.14 -23.03
CA SER A 539 7.29 23.50 -22.87
C SER A 539 6.59 22.60 -21.85
N GLY A 540 6.26 23.15 -20.68
CA GLY A 540 5.17 22.61 -19.84
C GLY A 540 3.81 23.09 -20.37
N PHE A 541 2.82 22.21 -20.46
CA PHE A 541 1.46 22.59 -20.83
C PHE A 541 0.65 22.99 -19.59
N PHE A 542 0.08 24.20 -19.59
CA PHE A 542 -0.80 24.68 -18.54
C PHE A 542 -2.25 24.64 -19.00
N PHE A 543 -3.11 23.89 -18.30
CA PHE A 543 -4.55 23.86 -18.56
C PHE A 543 -5.33 24.45 -17.38
N ARG A 544 -6.20 25.44 -17.64
CA ARG A 544 -7.10 26.03 -16.64
C ARG A 544 -8.54 25.79 -17.03
N PHE A 545 -9.26 24.96 -16.27
CA PHE A 545 -10.68 24.68 -16.50
C PHE A 545 -11.56 25.63 -15.68
N ARG A 546 -12.58 26.22 -16.31
CA ARG A 546 -13.68 26.92 -15.62
C ARG A 546 -14.95 26.08 -15.75
N PRO A 547 -15.44 25.40 -14.70
CA PRO A 547 -16.68 24.64 -14.84
C PRO A 547 -17.89 25.59 -14.84
N SER A 548 -18.78 25.42 -15.83
CA SER A 548 -20.20 25.71 -15.65
C SER A 548 -20.84 24.56 -14.85
N THR A 549 -22.09 24.72 -14.40
CA THR A 549 -22.76 23.88 -13.37
C THR A 549 -23.03 22.42 -13.74
N SER A 550 -22.37 21.85 -14.76
CA SER A 550 -22.47 20.45 -15.17
C SER A 550 -21.09 19.77 -15.24
N LEU A 551 -21.09 18.45 -15.06
CA LEU A 551 -19.91 17.58 -15.13
C LEU A 551 -19.22 17.71 -16.50
N GLY A 552 -17.95 18.07 -16.50
CA GLY A 552 -17.08 18.07 -17.69
C GLY A 552 -15.81 17.27 -17.41
N TYR A 553 -15.24 16.66 -18.44
CA TYR A 553 -14.02 15.84 -18.36
C TYR A 553 -13.05 16.25 -19.47
N CYS A 554 -11.74 16.08 -19.24
CA CYS A 554 -10.68 16.32 -20.21
C CYS A 554 -9.90 15.03 -20.47
N VAL A 555 -9.49 14.81 -21.72
CA VAL A 555 -8.61 13.71 -22.13
C VAL A 555 -7.33 14.33 -22.67
N VAL A 556 -6.20 13.93 -22.11
CA VAL A 556 -4.86 14.19 -22.65
C VAL A 556 -4.31 12.84 -23.08
N GLN A 557 -4.12 12.64 -24.38
CA GLN A 557 -3.72 11.36 -24.98
C GLN A 557 -2.38 11.51 -25.67
N ALA A 558 -1.36 10.76 -25.22
CA ALA A 558 -0.03 10.69 -25.84
C ALA A 558 -0.08 10.11 -27.26
#